data_AF-A0A7C5T5D8-F1
#
_entry.id   AF-A0A7C5T5D8-F1
#
_cell.length_a   1.000
_cell.length_b   1.000
_cell.length_c   1.000
_cell.angle_alpha   90.00
_cell.angle_beta   90.00
_cell.angle_gamma   90.00
#
_symmetry.space_group_name_H-M   'P 1'
#
loop_
_entity.id
_entity.type
_entity.pdbx_description
1 polymer ?
#
loop_
_entity_poly.entity_id
_entity_poly.type
_entity_poly.pdbx_seq_one_letter_code
_entity_poly.pdbx_strand_id
1 'polypeptide(L)'
;MARKLVKVVAAIPTGHRHLRMALFFDDGEVVVLTEALAAGLARAYIDVAAHPTRRGVVFCVQEVQEKPGYAKVQLIECGDEEEAVGEIETVLQSI
;
A
#
# COMPACT_ATOMS: atom_id res chain seq x y z
N MET A 1 -13.99 -6.57 15.81
CA MET A 1 -12.54 -6.70 16.07
C MET A 1 -11.82 -6.70 14.74
N ALA A 2 -10.88 -5.78 14.55
CA ALA A 2 -10.02 -5.79 13.37
C ALA A 2 -9.19 -7.08 13.34
N ARG A 3 -9.05 -7.67 12.13
CA ARG A 3 -8.20 -8.84 11.88
C ARG A 3 -6.78 -8.56 12.35
N LYS A 4 -6.14 -9.54 12.99
CA LYS A 4 -4.76 -9.38 13.46
C LYS A 4 -3.78 -9.94 12.44
N LEU A 5 -2.86 -9.10 11.97
CA LEU A 5 -1.72 -9.56 11.17
C LEU A 5 -0.79 -10.41 12.04
N VAL A 6 -0.48 -11.64 11.62
CA VAL A 6 0.34 -12.59 12.40
C VAL A 6 1.67 -12.93 11.76
N LYS A 7 1.81 -12.80 10.43
CA LYS A 7 3.07 -13.07 9.72
C LYS A 7 3.14 -12.27 8.42
N VAL A 8 4.34 -11.81 8.09
CA VAL A 8 4.67 -11.20 6.79
C VAL A 8 5.81 -12.00 6.16
N VAL A 9 5.69 -12.30 4.86
CA VAL A 9 6.76 -12.93 4.08
C VAL A 9 6.98 -12.11 2.83
N ALA A 10 8.21 -11.70 2.56
CA ALA A 10 8.57 -10.99 1.34
C ALA A 10 9.76 -11.67 0.67
N ALA A 11 9.62 -12.02 -0.61
CA ALA A 11 10.66 -12.71 -1.38
C ALA A 11 10.47 -12.48 -2.88
N ILE A 12 11.51 -12.77 -3.67
CA ILE A 12 11.41 -12.92 -5.13
C ILE A 12 11.36 -14.43 -5.39
N PRO A 13 10.20 -14.99 -5.79
CA PRO A 13 10.09 -16.43 -6.05
C PRO A 13 10.96 -16.87 -7.23
N THR A 14 11.33 -18.16 -7.28
CA THR A 14 12.05 -18.73 -8.43
C THR A 14 11.31 -18.44 -9.74
N GLY A 15 12.04 -18.00 -10.76
CA GLY A 15 11.48 -17.64 -12.07
C GLY A 15 10.76 -16.30 -12.13
N HIS A 16 10.67 -15.55 -11.02
CA HIS A 16 10.09 -14.21 -10.99
C HIS A 16 11.19 -13.15 -11.02
N ARG A 17 10.87 -12.02 -11.66
CA ARG A 17 11.73 -10.84 -11.65
C ARG A 17 11.46 -9.92 -10.45
N HIS A 18 10.26 -9.98 -9.91
CA HIS A 18 9.71 -8.98 -9.00
C HIS A 18 9.32 -9.58 -7.65
N LEU A 19 9.38 -8.75 -6.63
CA LEU A 19 9.01 -9.12 -5.26
C LEU A 19 7.53 -9.51 -5.17
N ARG A 20 7.26 -10.47 -4.28
CA ARG A 20 5.93 -10.77 -3.74
C ARG A 20 5.98 -10.62 -2.23
N MET A 21 4.95 -9.99 -1.66
CA MET A 21 4.78 -9.87 -0.22
C MET A 21 3.46 -10.52 0.18
N ALA A 22 3.48 -11.44 1.12
CA ALA A 22 2.31 -12.11 1.65
C ALA A 22 2.06 -11.68 3.11
N LEU A 23 0.84 -11.26 3.40
CA LEU A 23 0.33 -10.87 4.70
C LEU A 23 -0.61 -11.98 5.18
N PHE A 24 -0.30 -12.61 6.32
CA PHE A 24 -1.11 -13.68 6.90
C PHE A 24 -1.84 -13.14 8.12
N PHE A 25 -3.16 -13.34 8.16
CA PHE A 25 -4.03 -12.91 9.24
C PHE A 25 -4.44 -14.07 10.15
N ASP A 26 -4.90 -13.75 11.36
CA ASP A 26 -5.26 -14.70 12.41
C ASP A 26 -6.50 -15.55 12.11
N ASP A 27 -7.34 -15.10 11.18
CA ASP A 27 -8.50 -15.85 10.69
C ASP A 27 -8.19 -16.78 9.49
N GLY A 28 -6.92 -16.87 9.11
CA GLY A 28 -6.45 -17.72 8.02
C GLY A 28 -6.44 -17.05 6.65
N GLU A 29 -6.90 -15.80 6.50
CA GLU A 29 -6.79 -15.08 5.24
C GLU A 29 -5.32 -14.74 4.92
N VAL A 30 -4.99 -14.80 3.63
CA VAL A 30 -3.68 -14.40 3.11
C VAL A 30 -3.85 -13.41 1.97
N VAL A 31 -3.27 -12.23 2.13
CA VAL A 31 -3.23 -11.19 1.07
C VAL A 31 -1.84 -11.18 0.45
N VAL A 32 -1.76 -11.32 -0.87
CA VAL A 32 -0.49 -11.26 -1.62
C VAL A 32 -0.42 -9.97 -2.43
N LEU A 33 0.62 -9.19 -2.18
CA LEU A 33 0.90 -7.91 -2.83
C LEU A 33 1.91 -8.11 -3.97
N THR A 34 1.69 -7.40 -5.07
CA THR A 34 2.72 -7.19 -6.09
C THR A 34 3.76 -6.18 -5.59
N GLU A 35 4.93 -6.15 -6.22
CA GLU A 35 5.98 -5.18 -5.89
C GLU A 35 5.49 -3.72 -6.01
N ALA A 36 4.72 -3.41 -7.06
CA ALA A 36 4.16 -2.07 -7.27
C ALA A 36 3.20 -1.64 -6.15
N LEU A 37 2.37 -2.58 -5.67
CA LEU A 37 1.45 -2.33 -4.57
C LEU A 37 2.23 -2.15 -3.25
N ALA A 38 3.19 -3.02 -2.96
CA ALA A 38 4.04 -2.91 -1.78
C ALA A 38 4.83 -1.59 -1.76
N ALA A 39 5.37 -1.18 -2.91
CA ALA A 39 6.06 0.10 -3.07
C ALA A 39 5.12 1.30 -2.87
N GLY A 40 3.86 1.21 -3.31
CA GLY A 40 2.86 2.24 -3.05
C GLY A 40 2.51 2.39 -1.58
N LEU A 41 2.33 1.27 -0.86
CA LEU A 41 2.09 1.30 0.59
C LEU A 41 3.29 1.89 1.36
N ALA A 42 4.51 1.49 0.99
CA ALA A 42 5.72 2.03 1.59
C ALA A 42 5.82 3.55 1.38
N ARG A 43 5.53 4.04 0.16
CA ARG A 43 5.48 5.47 -0.12
C ARG A 43 4.44 6.17 0.75
N ALA A 44 3.21 5.65 0.85
CA ALA A 44 2.15 6.29 1.61
C ALA A 44 2.54 6.48 3.08
N TYR A 45 3.13 5.44 3.68
CA TYR A 45 3.65 5.51 5.04
C TYR A 45 4.78 6.54 5.18
N ILE A 46 5.77 6.50 4.29
CA ILE A 46 6.93 7.40 4.34
C ILE A 46 6.52 8.85 4.11
N ASP A 47 5.64 9.12 3.15
CA ASP A 47 5.15 10.46 2.82
C ASP A 47 4.52 11.17 4.02
N VAL A 48 3.80 10.44 4.86
CA VAL A 48 3.18 11.02 6.08
C VAL A 48 4.16 10.98 7.25
N ALA A 49 4.75 9.81 7.54
CA ALA A 49 5.54 9.62 8.75
C ALA A 49 6.88 10.38 8.75
N ALA A 50 7.48 10.61 7.58
CA ALA A 50 8.77 11.27 7.45
C ALA A 50 8.66 12.77 7.08
N HIS A 51 7.48 13.27 6.77
CA HIS A 51 7.27 14.67 6.43
C HIS A 51 6.86 15.48 7.67
N PRO A 52 7.45 16.66 7.95
CA PRO A 52 7.27 17.36 9.23
C PRO A 52 5.86 17.90 9.48
N THR A 53 5.07 18.10 8.42
CA THR A 53 3.74 18.72 8.51
C THR A 53 2.65 18.00 7.76
N ARG A 54 2.97 16.96 6.97
CA ARG A 54 1.98 16.30 6.11
C ARG A 54 1.18 15.34 6.97
N ARG A 55 -0.14 15.34 6.81
CA ARG A 55 -1.04 14.52 7.65
C ARG A 55 -1.72 13.38 6.91
N GLY A 56 -1.67 13.36 5.58
CA GLY A 56 -2.33 12.36 4.76
C GLY A 56 -1.86 12.39 3.31
N VAL A 57 -2.11 11.31 2.61
CA VAL A 57 -1.93 11.17 1.16
C VAL A 57 -2.94 10.17 0.63
N VAL A 58 -3.53 10.45 -0.54
CA VAL A 58 -4.39 9.50 -1.25
C VAL A 58 -3.64 9.00 -2.48
N PHE A 59 -3.46 7.69 -2.59
CA PHE A 59 -2.97 7.06 -3.81
C PHE A 59 -4.04 6.18 -4.45
N CYS A 60 -4.31 6.41 -5.73
CA CYS A 60 -5.22 5.62 -6.53
C CYS A 60 -4.47 4.77 -7.54
N VAL A 61 -5.06 3.63 -7.91
CA VAL A 61 -4.56 2.80 -9.01
C VAL A 61 -4.72 3.56 -10.32
N GLN A 62 -3.62 3.80 -11.02
CA GLN A 62 -3.60 4.46 -12.32
C GLN A 62 -2.67 3.72 -13.28
N GLU A 63 -2.99 3.77 -14.58
CA GLU A 63 -2.03 3.45 -15.63
C GLU A 63 -1.14 4.67 -15.89
N VAL A 64 0.17 4.46 -15.88
CA VAL A 64 1.16 5.53 -16.13
C VAL A 64 2.11 5.13 -17.25
N GLN A 65 2.71 6.12 -17.88
CA GLN A 65 3.87 5.90 -18.75
C GLN A 65 5.08 5.59 -17.87
N GLU A 66 5.39 4.32 -17.74
CA GLU A 66 6.39 3.83 -16.82
C GLU A 66 7.83 3.99 -17.34
N LYS A 67 8.78 4.09 -16.41
CA LYS A 67 10.20 3.90 -16.74
C LYS A 67 10.45 2.42 -17.05
N PRO A 68 11.45 2.09 -17.89
CA PRO A 68 11.79 0.69 -18.16
C PRO A 68 11.99 -0.13 -16.87
N GLY A 69 11.26 -1.24 -16.76
CA GLY A 69 11.33 -2.14 -15.59
C GLY A 69 10.36 -1.83 -14.46
N TYR A 70 9.59 -0.74 -14.55
CA TYR A 70 8.52 -0.42 -13.60
C TYR A 70 7.19 -1.04 -14.04
N ALA A 71 6.24 -1.14 -13.12
CA ALA A 71 4.89 -1.60 -13.46
C ALA A 71 4.11 -0.50 -14.18
N LYS A 72 3.32 -0.86 -15.20
CA LYS A 72 2.41 0.07 -15.89
C LYS A 72 1.30 0.58 -14.97
N VAL A 73 0.80 -0.30 -14.10
CA VAL A 73 -0.24 0.01 -13.12
C VAL A 73 0.41 0.28 -11.76
N GLN A 74 0.22 1.48 -11.23
CA GLN A 74 0.85 1.95 -9.99
C GLN A 74 -0.13 2.73 -9.13
N LEU A 75 0.24 2.95 -7.87
CA LEU A 75 -0.45 3.84 -6.95
C LEU A 75 0.09 5.27 -7.10
N ILE A 76 -0.74 6.22 -7.52
CA ILE A 76 -0.35 7.62 -7.83
C ILE A 76 -1.24 8.59 -7.06
N GLU A 77 -0.69 9.74 -6.66
CA GLU A 77 -1.45 10.81 -5.98
C GLU A 77 -2.70 11.18 -6.78
N CYS A 78 -3.85 11.15 -6.13
CA CYS A 78 -5.14 11.39 -6.77
C CYS A 78 -6.13 12.20 -5.92
N GLY A 79 -5.75 12.52 -4.69
CA GLY A 79 -6.58 13.27 -3.74
C GLY A 79 -5.69 14.15 -2.86
N ASP A 80 -6.32 14.95 -2.00
CA ASP A 80 -5.62 15.88 -1.13
C ASP A 80 -5.48 15.37 0.31
N GLU A 81 -4.80 16.16 1.15
CA GLU A 81 -4.55 15.82 2.54
C GLU A 81 -5.83 15.78 3.39
N GLU A 82 -6.79 16.67 3.10
CA GLU A 82 -8.06 16.74 3.84
C GLU A 82 -8.92 15.50 3.55
N GLU A 83 -9.00 15.11 2.28
CA GLU A 83 -9.64 13.88 1.83
C GLU A 83 -9.02 12.65 2.52
N ALA A 84 -7.69 12.53 2.51
CA ALA A 84 -6.99 11.41 3.13
C ALA A 84 -7.30 11.27 4.63
N VAL A 85 -7.31 12.38 5.36
CA VAL A 85 -7.64 12.38 6.80
C VAL A 85 -9.10 12.00 7.01
N GLY A 86 -10.02 12.59 6.25
CA GLY A 86 -11.46 12.31 6.35
C GLY A 86 -11.82 10.85 6.04
N GLU A 87 -11.16 10.23 5.05
CA GLU A 87 -11.34 8.81 4.74
C GLU A 87 -10.93 7.92 5.92
N ILE A 88 -9.74 8.15 6.50
CA ILE A 88 -9.26 7.36 7.64
C ILE A 88 -10.18 7.55 8.86
N GLU A 89 -10.61 8.76 9.16
CA GLU A 89 -11.55 9.03 10.26
C GLU A 89 -12.87 8.27 10.08
N THR A 90 -13.40 8.24 8.87
CA THR A 90 -14.63 7.49 8.54
C THR A 90 -14.45 5.99 8.72
N VAL A 91 -13.31 5.43 8.28
CA VAL A 91 -13.00 4.01 8.45
C VAL A 91 -12.85 3.65 9.93
N LEU A 92 -12.17 4.49 10.72
CA LEU A 92 -11.99 4.26 12.16
C LEU A 92 -13.30 4.26 12.95
N GLN A 93 -14.31 5.00 12.51
CA GLN A 93 -15.65 4.98 13.12
C GLN A 93 -16.43 3.69 12.82
N SER A 94 -15.99 2.90 11.83
CA SER A 94 -16.69 1.73 11.33
C SER A 94 -16.14 0.39 11.85
N ILE A 95 -15.10 0.40 12.69
CA ILE A 95 -14.38 -0.79 13.20
C ILE A 95 -14.47 -0.95 14.72
#